data_AF-A0A3Q7GID5-F1
#
_entry.id   AF-A0A3Q7GID5-F1
#
_cell.length_a   1.000
_cell.length_b   1.000
_cell.length_c   1.000
_cell.angle_alpha   90.00
_cell.angle_beta   90.00
_cell.angle_gamma   90.00
#
_symmetry.space_group_name_H-M   'P 1'
#
loop_
_entity.id
_entity.type
_entity.pdbx_description
1 polymer ?
#
loop_
_entity_poly.entity_id
_entity_poly.type
_entity_poly.pdbx_seq_one_letter_code
_entity_poly.pdbx_strand_id
1 'polypeptide(L)'
;MFVAKYKESLVLLSKAHFQISTNPLSRPLPPLLDGLPTAAVQKEISVLNQHNDKLVGVLHDTRSREIVVLCHGFKSSKDFDILVNLASAMEKESISAFHFNFPGN
;
A
#
# COMPACT_ATOMS: atom_id res chain seq x y z
N MET A 1 0.64 0.55 -17.73
CA MET A 1 0.95 0.05 -16.38
C MET A 1 2.34 0.53 -16.02
N PHE A 2 2.45 1.58 -15.20
CA PHE A 2 3.74 2.05 -14.71
C PHE A 2 4.05 1.25 -13.45
N VAL A 3 4.97 0.28 -13.54
CA VAL A 3 5.52 -0.38 -12.35
C VAL A 3 6.70 0.47 -11.91
N ALA A 4 6.47 1.36 -10.95
CA ALA A 4 7.57 2.02 -10.27
C ALA A 4 8.26 0.98 -9.37
N LYS A 5 9.32 0.35 -9.88
CA LYS A 5 10.26 -0.37 -9.02
C LYS A 5 11.09 0.68 -8.30
N TYR A 6 10.80 0.91 -7.02
CA TYR A 6 11.65 1.70 -6.13
C TYR A 6 12.94 0.92 -5.83
N LYS A 7 13.81 0.82 -6.83
CA LYS A 7 15.17 0.34 -6.66
C LYS A 7 16.04 1.59 -6.47
N GLU A 8 16.70 1.70 -5.32
CA GLU A 8 17.59 2.81 -4.94
C GLU A 8 16.92 4.14 -4.50
N SER A 9 15.94 4.12 -3.59
CA SER A 9 15.58 5.33 -2.83
C SER A 9 15.12 5.04 -1.40
N LEU A 10 15.89 4.21 -0.70
CA LEU A 10 15.77 4.06 0.76
C LEU A 10 16.19 5.33 1.53
N VAL A 11 16.74 6.34 0.86
CA VAL A 11 17.20 7.57 1.52
C VAL A 11 16.10 8.63 1.60
N LEU A 12 15.18 8.74 0.63
CA LEU A 12 14.14 9.78 0.64
C LEU A 12 12.85 9.38 1.36
N LEU A 13 12.57 8.09 1.55
CA LEU A 13 11.44 7.64 2.36
C LEU A 13 11.76 7.60 3.87
N SER A 14 13.01 7.81 4.28
CA SER A 14 13.35 8.04 5.69
C SER A 14 12.79 9.36 6.24
N LYS A 15 12.42 10.31 5.37
CA LYS A 15 11.85 11.62 5.74
C LYS A 15 10.34 11.72 5.59
N ALA A 16 9.71 10.82 4.84
CA ALA A 16 8.28 10.63 4.96
C ALA A 16 8.09 9.80 6.23
N HIS A 17 7.97 10.48 7.36
CA HIS A 17 7.53 9.86 8.60
C HIS A 17 6.10 9.41 8.39
N PHE A 18 5.95 8.22 7.79
CA PHE A 18 4.71 7.48 7.70
C PHE A 18 4.37 7.10 9.14
N GLN A 19 3.73 8.03 9.84
CA GLN A 19 3.13 7.79 11.14
C GLN A 19 1.92 6.89 10.91
N ILE A 20 2.19 5.61 10.69
CA ILE A 20 1.18 4.57 10.83
C ILE A 20 0.84 4.59 12.32
N SER A 21 -0.26 5.23 12.68
CA SER A 21 -0.81 5.21 14.04
C SER A 21 -1.25 3.77 14.36
N THR A 22 -0.30 2.94 14.78
CA THR A 22 -0.60 1.59 15.25
C THR A 22 -1.14 1.70 16.66
N ASN A 23 -2.40 1.33 16.84
CA ASN A 23 -3.03 1.19 18.15
C ASN A 23 -2.16 0.22 19.00
N PRO A 24 -1.64 0.62 20.19
CA PRO A 24 -0.61 -0.13 20.92
C PRO A 24 -1.08 -1.49 21.49
N LEU A 25 -2.34 -1.88 21.28
CA LEU A 25 -2.89 -3.14 21.77
C LEU A 25 -2.69 -4.35 20.84
N SER A 26 -2.02 -4.20 19.70
CA SER A 26 -1.75 -5.31 18.78
C SER A 26 -0.34 -5.89 19.01
N ARG A 27 -0.21 -6.67 20.09
CA ARG A 27 0.99 -7.49 20.36
C ARG A 27 1.16 -8.53 19.22
N PRO A 28 2.37 -8.81 18.72
CA PRO A 28 2.57 -9.88 17.76
C PRO A 28 2.25 -11.22 18.44
N LEU A 29 1.29 -11.97 17.88
CA LEU A 29 1.10 -13.36 18.26
C LEU A 29 2.31 -14.19 17.80
N PRO A 30 2.73 -15.21 18.57
CA PRO A 30 3.80 -16.10 18.15
C PRO A 30 3.42 -16.80 16.83
N PRO A 31 4.41 -17.15 15.99
CA PRO A 31 4.14 -17.80 14.71
C PRO A 31 3.58 -19.20 14.96
N LEU A 32 2.27 -19.36 14.76
CA LEU A 32 1.60 -20.65 14.75
C LEU A 32 1.13 -20.95 13.34
N LEU A 33 1.76 -21.99 12.78
CA LEU A 33 1.52 -22.66 11.50
C LEU A 33 1.78 -21.85 10.23
N ASP A 34 2.87 -22.22 9.55
CA ASP A 34 3.10 -21.98 8.13
C ASP A 34 1.90 -22.52 7.33
N GLY A 35 1.16 -21.63 6.66
CA GLY A 35 0.24 -22.02 5.59
C GLY A 35 -1.22 -21.58 5.69
N LEU A 36 -1.65 -20.82 6.70
CA LEU A 36 -2.94 -20.12 6.59
C LEU A 36 -2.70 -18.81 5.81
N PRO A 37 -3.48 -18.51 4.73
CA PRO A 37 -3.40 -17.21 4.10
C PRO A 37 -3.82 -16.20 5.16
N THR A 38 -2.83 -15.48 5.70
CA THR A 38 -3.10 -14.36 6.59
C THR A 38 -3.71 -13.33 5.66
N ALA A 39 -5.05 -13.28 5.61
CA ALA A 39 -5.78 -12.37 4.75
C ALA A 39 -5.13 -10.99 4.87
N ALA A 40 -4.59 -10.45 3.77
CA ALA A 40 -3.86 -9.20 3.90
C ALA A 40 -4.82 -8.15 4.41
N VAL A 41 -4.31 -7.36 5.35
CA VAL A 41 -5.11 -6.33 5.98
C VAL A 41 -5.15 -5.16 5.01
N GLN A 42 -6.31 -4.91 4.42
CA GLN A 42 -6.55 -3.69 3.67
C GLN A 42 -6.66 -2.52 4.66
N LYS A 43 -5.81 -1.52 4.48
CA LYS A 43 -5.77 -0.32 5.32
C LYS A 43 -5.98 0.90 4.46
N GLU A 44 -6.94 1.74 4.83
CA GLU A 44 -7.03 3.08 4.25
C GLU A 44 -5.88 3.93 4.79
N ILE A 45 -5.16 4.57 3.88
CA ILE A 45 -4.00 5.40 4.18
C ILE A 45 -4.19 6.76 3.52
N SER A 46 -3.82 7.80 4.25
CA SER A 46 -3.78 9.17 3.75
C SER A 46 -2.33 9.68 3.73
N VAL A 47 -1.88 10.17 2.57
CA VAL A 47 -0.54 10.72 2.36
C VAL A 47 -0.67 12.16 1.89
N LEU A 48 0.17 13.06 2.39
CA LEU A 48 0.24 14.44 1.90
C LEU A 48 1.28 14.54 0.79
N ASN A 49 0.94 15.20 -0.32
CA ASN A 49 1.91 15.56 -1.35
C ASN A 49 2.67 16.85 -0.97
N GLN A 50 3.63 17.25 -1.81
CA GLN A 50 4.43 18.48 -1.61
C GLN A 50 3.62 19.79 -1.69
N HIS A 51 2.39 19.73 -2.21
CA HIS A 51 1.46 20.85 -2.32
C HIS A 51 0.40 20.82 -1.19
N ASN A 52 0.56 19.96 -0.19
CA ASN A 52 -0.38 19.70 0.90
C ASN A 52 -1.74 19.11 0.48
N ASP A 53 -1.86 18.57 -0.73
CA ASP A 53 -3.04 17.80 -1.10
C ASP A 53 -3.00 16.42 -0.44
N LYS A 54 -4.17 15.99 0.03
CA LYS A 54 -4.37 14.68 0.66
C LYS A 54 -4.64 13.61 -0.41
N LEU A 55 -3.72 12.67 -0.56
CA LEU A 55 -3.86 11.46 -1.36
C LEU A 55 -4.43 10.35 -0.47
N VAL A 56 -5.65 9.90 -0.77
CA VAL A 56 -6.29 8.79 -0.06
C VAL A 56 -6.15 7.53 -0.90
N GLY A 57 -5.70 6.45 -0.29
CA GLY A 57 -5.51 5.16 -0.94
C GLY A 57 -5.73 3.99 0.00
N VAL A 58 -5.64 2.80 -0.56
CA VAL A 58 -5.75 1.51 0.15
C VAL A 58 -4.44 0.77 0.01
N LEU A 59 -3.90 0.32 1.15
CA LEU A 59 -2.73 -0.54 1.24
C LEU A 59 -3.17 -1.96 1.54
N HIS A 60 -2.80 -2.89 0.66
CA HIS A 60 -2.78 -4.32 0.91
C HIS A 60 -1.45 -4.65 1.59
N ASP A 61 -1.50 -4.78 2.92
CA ASP A 61 -0.31 -5.01 3.75
C ASP A 61 -0.03 -6.50 3.92
N THR A 62 1.02 -7.00 3.25
CA THR A 62 1.53 -8.37 3.40
C THR A 62 2.66 -8.48 4.43
N ARG A 63 2.99 -7.38 5.13
CA ARG A 63 4.18 -7.24 5.98
C ARG A 63 5.51 -7.42 5.24
N SER A 64 5.50 -7.37 3.91
CA SER A 64 6.71 -7.35 3.10
C SER A 64 7.41 -5.99 3.12
N ARG A 65 8.73 -6.01 2.92
CA ARG A 65 9.53 -4.78 2.72
C ARG A 65 9.34 -4.18 1.33
N GLU A 66 8.81 -4.95 0.39
CA GLU A 66 8.56 -4.52 -0.98
C GLU A 66 7.11 -4.05 -1.13
N ILE A 67 6.95 -2.83 -1.67
CA ILE A 67 5.64 -2.23 -1.94
C ILE A 67 5.57 -1.81 -3.40
N VAL A 68 4.51 -2.19 -4.09
CA VAL A 68 4.16 -1.71 -5.43
C VAL A 68 3.14 -0.59 -5.32
N VAL A 69 3.41 0.54 -5.96
CA VAL A 69 2.46 1.65 -6.06
C VAL A 69 1.71 1.55 -7.39
N LEU A 70 0.38 1.50 -7.30
CA LEU A 70 -0.55 1.35 -8.41
C LEU A 70 -1.32 2.65 -8.63
N CYS A 71 -1.25 3.17 -9.85
CA CYS A 71 -1.90 4.42 -10.24
C CYS A 71 -2.98 4.17 -11.29
N HIS A 72 -4.08 4.92 -11.21
CA HIS A 72 -5.16 4.89 -12.20
C HIS A 72 -4.90 5.85 -13.36
N GLY A 73 -5.62 5.66 -14.46
CA GLY A 73 -5.61 6.58 -15.61
C GLY A 73 -6.49 7.82 -15.40
N PHE A 74 -6.53 8.70 -16.41
CA PHE A 74 -7.38 9.89 -16.42
C PHE A 74 -8.86 9.55 -16.20
N LYS A 75 -9.52 10.27 -15.26
CA LYS A 75 -10.93 10.06 -14.86
C LYS A 75 -11.29 8.66 -14.32
N SER A 76 -10.29 7.86 -13.97
CA SER A 76 -10.49 6.59 -13.27
C SER A 76 -10.32 6.78 -11.76
N SER A 77 -10.43 5.73 -10.95
CA SER A 77 -10.26 5.80 -9.50
C SER A 77 -9.38 4.67 -8.98
N LYS A 78 -8.95 4.81 -7.73
CA LYS A 78 -8.23 3.78 -6.98
C LYS A 78 -8.99 2.45 -6.89
N ASP A 79 -10.32 2.48 -7.01
CA ASP A 79 -11.19 1.32 -6.86
C ASP A 79 -11.51 0.64 -8.21
N PHE A 80 -10.82 1.03 -9.28
CA PHE A 80 -10.97 0.40 -10.59
C PHE A 80 -10.52 -1.08 -10.53
N ASP A 81 -11.37 -1.99 -11.03
CA ASP A 81 -11.20 -3.44 -10.89
C ASP A 81 -9.81 -3.95 -11.30
N ILE A 82 -9.20 -3.37 -12.34
CA ILE A 82 -7.85 -3.78 -12.77
C ILE A 82 -6.81 -3.50 -11.68
N LEU A 83 -6.90 -2.37 -10.98
CA LEU A 83 -5.97 -2.04 -9.89
C LEU A 83 -6.19 -2.92 -8.67
N VAL A 84 -7.45 -3.16 -8.30
CA VAL A 84 -7.81 -4.02 -7.17
C VAL A 84 -7.38 -5.47 -7.43
N ASN A 85 -7.63 -5.99 -8.63
CA ASN A 85 -7.20 -7.34 -9.02
C ASN A 85 -5.67 -7.46 -9.08
N LEU A 86 -4.97 -6.42 -9.54
CA LEU A 86 -3.51 -6.39 -9.53
C LEU A 86 -2.95 -6.36 -8.10
N ALA A 87 -3.56 -5.58 -7.20
CA ALA A 87 -3.18 -5.56 -5.79
C ALA A 87 -3.37 -6.95 -5.13
N SER A 88 -4.50 -7.61 -5.40
CA SER A 88 -4.74 -8.97 -4.91
C SER A 88 -3.78 -10.01 -5.51
N ALA A 89 -3.38 -9.84 -6.77
CA ALA A 89 -2.36 -10.70 -7.38
C ALA A 89 -0.98 -10.50 -6.73
N MET A 90 -0.58 -9.25 -6.46
CA MET A 90 0.67 -8.95 -5.73
C MET A 90 0.64 -9.53 -4.31
N GLU A 91 -0.51 -9.43 -3.63
CA GLU A 91 -0.71 -9.97 -2.29
C GLU A 91 -0.43 -11.49 -2.23
N LYS A 92 -0.88 -12.25 -3.22
CA LYS A 92 -0.64 -13.70 -3.33
C LYS A 92 0.85 -14.05 -3.50
N GLU A 93 1.62 -13.14 -4.10
CA GLU A 93 3.07 -13.24 -4.22
C GLU A 93 3.81 -12.65 -3.00
N SER A 94 3.08 -12.39 -1.90
CA SER A 94 3.61 -11.76 -0.67
C SER A 94 4.17 -10.35 -0.88
N ILE A 95 3.72 -9.62 -1.90
CA ILE A 95 4.13 -8.25 -2.19
C ILE A 95 3.03 -7.29 -1.73
N SER A 96 3.40 -6.29 -0.92
CA SER A 96 2.45 -5.26 -0.50
C SER A 96 2.09 -4.36 -1.68
N ALA A 97 0.84 -3.92 -1.78
CA ALA A 97 0.38 -3.07 -2.87
C ALA A 97 -0.40 -1.86 -2.35
N PHE A 98 -0.10 -0.67 -2.88
CA PHE A 98 -0.78 0.57 -2.53
C PHE A 98 -1.40 1.21 -3.76
N HIS A 99 -2.71 1.42 -3.75
CA HIS A 99 -3.45 2.10 -4.82
C HIS A 99 -4.19 3.31 -4.26
N PHE A 100 -4.12 4.47 -4.93
CA PHE A 100 -4.61 5.74 -4.41
C PHE A 100 -5.25 6.63 -5.48
N ASN A 101 -6.06 7.60 -5.05
CA ASN A 101 -6.65 8.62 -5.92
C ASN A 101 -5.69 9.80 -6.08
N PHE A 102 -5.52 10.27 -7.32
CA PHE A 102 -4.89 11.57 -7.58
C PHE A 102 -5.77 12.73 -7.05
N PRO A 103 -5.17 13.91 -6.77
CA PRO A 103 -5.94 15.09 -6.40
C PRO A 103 -6.96 15.45 -7.48
N GLY A 104 -8.16 15.84 -7.07
CA GLY A 104 -9.26 16.20 -7.98
C GLY A 104 -10.10 15.01 -8.48
N ASN A 105 -9.97 13.84 -7.85
CA ASN A 105 -10.81 12.66 -8.07
C ASN A 105 -11.48 12.19 -6.79
#